data_AF-A0A1N7PEY6-F1
#
_entry.id   AF-A0A1N7PEY6-F1
#
_cell.length_a   1.000
_cell.length_b   1.000
_cell.length_c   1.000
_cell.angle_alpha   90.00
_cell.angle_beta   90.00
_cell.angle_gamma   90.00
#
_symmetry.space_group_name_H-M   'P 1'
#
loop_
_entity.id
_entity.type
_entity.pdbx_description
1 polymer ?
#
loop_
_entity_poly.entity_id
_entity_poly.type
_entity_poly.pdbx_seq_one_letter_code
_entity_poly.pdbx_strand_id
1 'polypeptide(L)'
;MSDWNLTDAYGEQKSEIISLELESRLYEHLLQDRDFTSQIQGLRKEVFHRLGVYLPSIRIRTLSSMDRGCYRIRVRGRCAAEGVLNPPLRFSDQPGEEEETPAIHPLQRTEGWWTEGDGESCAEIIIRHVRSVLNRRLDDLVTFDWVTRWLKQARSHNPELVKELESRRLTPGLLWSVMKQLAKERIPLSPFEELLEIILEYYLTHPHEGYTPPEWHQPHPAEIAKYVASKNKDRRRRRTAKQEGKVIGFSK
;
A
#
# COMPACT_ATOMS: atom_id res chain seq x y z
N MET A 1 4.66 -7.55 27.67
CA MET A 1 4.25 -7.84 26.28
C MET A 1 4.95 -6.82 25.42
N SER A 2 6.04 -7.20 24.76
CA SER A 2 6.85 -6.29 23.96
C SER A 2 6.04 -5.82 22.76
N ASP A 3 5.95 -4.50 22.57
CA ASP A 3 5.34 -3.92 21.37
C ASP A 3 6.14 -4.40 20.15
N TRP A 4 5.51 -5.32 19.43
CA TRP A 4 5.98 -5.91 18.19
C TRP A 4 6.26 -4.82 17.15
N ASN A 5 7.48 -4.81 16.60
CA ASN A 5 7.82 -3.94 15.48
C ASN A 5 7.94 -4.76 14.20
N LEU A 6 6.99 -4.54 13.29
CA LEU A 6 7.00 -5.14 11.95
C LEU A 6 8.31 -4.92 11.19
N THR A 7 9.03 -3.87 11.54
CA THR A 7 10.24 -3.41 10.84
C THR A 7 11.37 -4.45 10.88
N ASP A 8 11.44 -5.28 11.93
CA ASP A 8 12.59 -6.17 12.18
C ASP A 8 12.61 -7.40 11.24
N ALA A 9 11.46 -7.83 10.72
CA ALA A 9 11.38 -9.00 9.82
C ALA A 9 11.76 -8.69 8.35
N TYR A 10 11.99 -7.42 8.00
CA TYR A 10 12.09 -6.96 6.60
C TYR A 10 13.35 -6.20 6.23
N GLY A 11 14.35 -6.11 7.11
CA GLY A 11 15.65 -5.52 6.78
C GLY A 11 16.35 -6.20 5.58
N GLU A 12 15.95 -7.43 5.23
CA GLU A 12 16.63 -8.28 4.24
C GLU A 12 15.87 -8.49 2.91
N GLN A 13 14.93 -7.61 2.53
CA GLN A 13 14.23 -7.78 1.26
C GLN A 13 15.16 -7.46 0.06
N LYS A 14 15.67 -8.51 -0.59
CA LYS A 14 16.67 -8.42 -1.67
C LYS A 14 16.15 -7.84 -3.00
N SER A 15 14.85 -7.97 -3.30
CA SER A 15 14.30 -7.59 -4.60
C SER A 15 13.74 -6.16 -4.62
N GLU A 16 14.06 -5.44 -5.69
CA GLU A 16 13.48 -4.13 -5.97
C GLU A 16 12.04 -4.28 -6.46
N ILE A 17 11.10 -3.99 -5.57
CA ILE A 17 9.67 -4.07 -5.90
C ILE A 17 9.13 -2.72 -6.36
N ILE A 18 9.67 -1.61 -5.88
CA ILE A 18 9.25 -0.26 -6.29
C ILE A 18 10.48 0.61 -6.53
N SER A 19 10.51 1.26 -7.69
CA SER A 19 11.55 2.22 -8.03
C SER A 19 10.97 3.50 -8.61
N LEU A 20 11.64 4.61 -8.30
CA LEU A 20 11.44 5.92 -8.90
C LEU A 20 12.69 6.25 -9.71
N GLU A 21 12.57 6.15 -11.02
CA GLU A 21 13.60 6.53 -11.99
C GLU A 21 13.41 8.00 -12.36
N LEU A 22 14.47 8.78 -12.26
CA LEU A 22 14.49 10.22 -12.52
C LEU A 22 15.56 10.52 -13.57
N GLU A 23 15.27 11.45 -14.48
CA GLU A 23 16.33 12.08 -15.29
C GLU A 23 17.34 12.82 -14.39
N SER A 24 18.58 12.96 -14.83
CA SER A 24 19.69 13.46 -14.02
C SER A 24 19.48 14.86 -13.44
N ARG A 25 19.02 15.85 -14.22
CA ARG A 25 18.75 17.20 -13.71
C ARG A 25 17.54 17.23 -12.79
N LEU A 26 16.50 16.47 -13.12
CA LEU A 26 15.34 16.32 -12.24
C LEU A 26 15.73 15.71 -10.89
N TYR A 27 16.59 14.69 -10.90
CA TYR A 27 17.13 14.07 -9.68
C TYR A 27 17.90 15.07 -8.81
N GLU A 28 18.81 15.84 -9.41
CA GLU A 28 19.58 16.86 -8.70
C GLU A 28 18.68 17.92 -8.07
N HIS A 29 17.70 18.44 -8.83
CA HIS A 29 16.77 19.44 -8.32
C HIS A 29 15.91 18.90 -7.16
N LEU A 30 15.33 17.70 -7.30
CA LEU A 30 14.49 17.11 -6.26
C LEU A 30 15.26 16.78 -4.98
N LEU A 31 16.57 16.50 -5.06
CA LEU A 31 17.38 16.27 -3.86
C LEU A 31 17.79 17.55 -3.12
N GLN A 32 17.65 18.73 -3.74
CA GLN A 32 17.83 20.00 -3.03
C GLN A 32 16.71 20.24 -2.02
N ASP A 33 15.51 19.68 -2.29
CA ASP A 33 14.43 19.63 -1.31
C ASP A 33 14.80 18.62 -0.20
N ARG A 34 15.08 19.16 0.99
CA ARG A 34 15.52 18.40 2.17
C ARG A 34 14.50 17.35 2.60
N ASP A 35 13.21 17.59 2.33
CA ASP A 35 12.13 16.74 2.79
C ASP A 35 11.69 15.72 1.74
N PHE A 36 12.06 15.89 0.47
CA PHE A 36 11.65 14.98 -0.61
C PHE A 36 11.94 13.50 -0.29
N THR A 37 13.17 13.18 0.10
CA THR A 37 13.57 11.79 0.40
C THR A 37 12.83 11.26 1.64
N SER A 38 12.68 12.08 2.68
CA SER A 38 12.03 11.68 3.92
C SER A 38 10.52 11.44 3.70
N GLN A 39 9.87 12.28 2.89
CA GLN A 39 8.46 12.14 2.51
C GLN A 39 8.22 10.90 1.65
N ILE A 40 9.06 10.63 0.65
CA ILE A 40 8.98 9.40 -0.17
C ILE A 40 9.09 8.16 0.73
N GLN A 41 10.07 8.10 1.64
CA GLN A 41 10.18 6.98 2.57
C GLN A 41 9.01 6.93 3.57
N GLY A 42 8.46 8.08 3.96
CA GLY A 42 7.30 8.22 4.82
C GLY A 42 6.02 7.59 4.26
N LEU A 43 5.87 7.54 2.92
CA LEU A 43 4.71 6.89 2.27
C LEU A 43 4.55 5.42 2.68
N ARG A 44 5.66 4.72 2.95
CA ARG A 44 5.63 3.32 3.41
C ARG A 44 5.00 3.21 4.79
N LYS A 45 5.36 4.13 5.69
CA LYS A 45 4.77 4.21 7.03
C LYS A 45 3.28 4.53 6.93
N GLU A 46 2.88 5.45 6.07
CA GLU A 46 1.47 5.78 5.85
C GLU A 46 0.65 4.53 5.45
N VAL A 47 1.13 3.78 4.45
CA VAL A 47 0.46 2.55 4.00
C VAL A 47 0.42 1.50 5.10
N PHE A 48 1.51 1.33 5.84
CA PHE A 48 1.58 0.38 6.95
C PHE A 48 0.59 0.71 8.06
N HIS A 49 0.53 1.97 8.53
CA HIS A 49 -0.41 2.38 9.58
C HIS A 49 -1.87 2.23 9.15
N ARG A 50 -2.17 2.51 7.87
CA ARG A 50 -3.55 2.47 7.36
C ARG A 50 -4.05 1.05 7.09
N LEU A 51 -3.18 0.19 6.54
CA LEU A 51 -3.58 -1.10 5.97
C LEU A 51 -2.85 -2.30 6.56
N GLY A 52 -1.83 -2.12 7.39
CA GLY A 52 -0.99 -3.22 7.85
C GLY A 52 -0.12 -3.85 6.76
N VAL A 53 -0.09 -3.25 5.56
CA VAL A 53 0.75 -3.71 4.45
C VAL A 53 2.13 -3.12 4.65
N TYR A 54 3.12 -3.97 4.88
CA TYR A 54 4.50 -3.53 4.93
C TYR A 54 5.05 -3.39 3.52
N LEU A 55 5.58 -2.20 3.22
CA LEU A 55 6.15 -1.92 1.91
C LEU A 55 7.68 -2.00 1.93
N PRO A 56 8.30 -2.58 0.89
CA PRO A 56 9.74 -2.50 0.67
C PRO A 56 10.19 -1.06 0.51
N SER A 57 11.49 -0.81 0.68
CA SER A 57 12.08 0.51 0.42
C SER A 57 11.84 0.95 -1.03
N ILE A 58 11.37 2.18 -1.19
CA ILE A 58 11.23 2.81 -2.51
C ILE A 58 12.62 3.25 -2.92
N ARG A 59 13.16 2.66 -3.99
CA ARG A 59 14.48 3.02 -4.51
C ARG A 59 14.36 4.23 -5.43
N ILE A 60 15.16 5.26 -5.18
CA ILE A 60 15.27 6.41 -6.07
C ILE A 60 16.54 6.22 -6.91
N ARG A 61 16.43 6.38 -8.23
CA ARG A 61 17.52 6.18 -9.18
C ARG A 61 17.58 7.33 -10.18
N THR A 62 18.80 7.63 -10.62
CA THR A 62 19.05 8.54 -11.73
C THR A 62 19.36 7.74 -13.00
N LEU A 63 18.79 8.16 -14.14
CA LEU A 63 19.03 7.58 -15.46
C LEU A 63 19.28 8.72 -16.46
N SER A 64 20.50 8.78 -17.01
CA SER A 64 20.88 9.81 -17.98
C SER A 64 20.29 9.59 -19.38
N SER A 65 19.76 8.40 -19.67
CA SER A 65 19.12 8.06 -20.94
C SER A 65 17.67 8.54 -21.06
N MET A 66 17.10 9.11 -20.00
CA MET A 66 15.74 9.63 -20.00
C MET A 66 15.69 11.05 -20.57
N ASP A 67 14.58 11.40 -21.23
CA ASP A 67 14.35 12.75 -21.70
C ASP A 67 14.24 13.73 -20.53
N ARG A 68 14.56 15.01 -20.79
CA ARG A 68 14.60 16.06 -19.76
C ARG A 68 13.28 16.14 -18.99
N GLY A 69 13.40 16.22 -17.66
CA GLY A 69 12.24 16.36 -16.79
C GLY A 69 11.40 15.09 -16.65
N CYS A 70 11.76 13.99 -17.31
CA CYS A 70 11.01 12.75 -17.22
C CYS A 70 11.28 12.00 -15.92
N TYR A 71 10.24 11.37 -15.40
CA TYR A 71 10.34 10.36 -14.35
C TYR A 71 9.50 9.13 -14.67
N ARG A 72 9.88 7.99 -14.10
CA ARG A 72 9.15 6.74 -14.23
C ARG A 72 9.05 6.03 -12.88
N ILE A 73 7.85 5.62 -12.52
CA ILE A 73 7.57 4.79 -11.36
C ILE A 73 7.42 3.36 -11.84
N ARG A 74 8.27 2.45 -11.35
CA ARG A 74 8.16 1.02 -11.65
C ARG A 74 7.68 0.24 -10.44
N VAL A 75 6.89 -0.78 -10.72
CA VAL A 75 6.48 -1.80 -9.76
C VAL A 75 6.87 -3.17 -10.33
N ARG A 76 7.72 -3.92 -9.60
CA ARG A 76 8.29 -5.20 -10.02
C ARG A 76 8.90 -5.14 -11.43
N GLY A 77 9.67 -4.09 -11.70
CA GLY A 77 10.32 -3.86 -12.99
C GLY A 77 9.40 -3.36 -14.12
N ARG A 78 8.08 -3.37 -13.95
CA ARG A 78 7.12 -2.88 -14.95
C ARG A 78 6.84 -1.39 -14.76
N CYS A 79 6.74 -0.64 -15.85
CA CYS A 79 6.31 0.76 -15.80
C CYS A 79 4.87 0.82 -15.26
N ALA A 80 4.69 1.47 -14.11
CA ALA A 80 3.39 1.63 -13.47
C ALA A 80 2.81 3.03 -13.71
N ALA A 81 3.68 4.04 -13.81
CA ALA A 81 3.35 5.39 -14.21
C ALA A 81 4.60 6.14 -14.68
N GLU A 82 4.41 7.18 -15.45
CA GLU A 82 5.45 8.12 -15.86
C GLU A 82 4.86 9.51 -16.10
N GLY A 83 5.73 10.51 -16.15
CA GLY A 83 5.35 11.88 -16.38
C GLY A 83 6.55 12.77 -16.67
N VAL A 84 6.26 14.01 -17.04
CA VAL A 84 7.25 15.05 -17.31
C VAL A 84 7.01 16.19 -16.33
N LEU A 85 8.10 16.72 -15.77
CA LEU A 85 8.15 17.86 -14.86
C LEU A 85 9.10 18.90 -15.42
N ASN A 86 8.93 20.18 -15.06
CA ASN A 86 9.79 21.25 -15.57
C ASN A 86 10.41 22.08 -14.42
N PRO A 87 11.34 21.52 -13.64
CA PRO A 87 11.98 22.28 -12.57
C PRO A 87 12.80 23.48 -13.12
N PRO A 88 12.83 24.64 -12.42
CA PRO A 88 12.26 24.89 -11.09
C PRO A 88 10.79 25.33 -11.09
N LEU A 89 10.10 25.31 -12.25
CA LEU A 89 8.74 25.80 -12.40
C LEU A 89 7.73 24.94 -11.62
N ARG A 90 6.60 25.57 -11.29
CA ARG A 90 5.44 24.99 -10.61
C ARG A 90 4.32 24.76 -11.60
N PHE A 91 3.47 23.76 -11.34
CA PHE A 91 2.28 23.52 -12.15
C PHE A 91 1.11 24.31 -11.62
N SER A 92 0.42 25.05 -12.50
CA SER A 92 -0.85 25.73 -12.22
C SER A 92 -1.90 25.30 -13.24
N ASP A 93 -3.13 25.09 -12.78
CA ASP A 93 -4.32 24.93 -13.64
C ASP A 93 -5.00 26.27 -13.94
N GLN A 94 -4.50 27.35 -13.35
CA GLN A 94 -4.91 28.73 -13.63
C GLN A 94 -3.86 29.42 -14.50
N PRO A 95 -4.28 30.18 -15.53
CA PRO A 95 -3.36 31.00 -16.30
C PRO A 95 -2.78 32.11 -15.41
N GLY A 96 -1.47 32.19 -15.37
CA GLY A 96 -0.67 33.21 -14.70
C GLY A 96 -0.42 34.44 -15.59
N GLU A 97 0.35 35.38 -15.06
CA GLU A 97 0.60 36.68 -15.69
C GLU A 97 1.88 36.70 -16.58
N GLU A 98 2.82 35.77 -16.39
CA GLU A 98 4.14 35.75 -17.06
C GLU A 98 4.59 34.35 -17.51
N GLU A 99 5.47 34.31 -18.53
CA GLU A 99 6.10 33.14 -19.21
C GLU A 99 5.58 31.75 -18.81
N GLU A 100 4.54 31.30 -19.52
CA GLU A 100 3.92 30.02 -19.29
C GLU A 100 4.29 28.98 -20.35
N THR A 101 4.69 27.78 -19.91
CA THR A 101 4.82 26.64 -20.83
C THR A 101 3.61 25.72 -20.67
N PRO A 102 2.78 25.54 -21.72
CA PRO A 102 1.64 24.63 -21.67
C PRO A 102 2.04 23.22 -21.27
N ALA A 103 1.25 22.59 -20.40
CA ALA A 103 1.54 21.29 -19.82
C ALA A 103 0.27 20.49 -19.50
N ILE A 104 0.46 19.20 -19.26
CA ILE A 104 -0.59 18.32 -18.73
C ILE A 104 -0.10 17.77 -17.40
N HIS A 105 -0.88 17.94 -16.34
CA HIS A 105 -0.54 17.44 -15.02
C HIS A 105 -0.32 15.92 -15.07
N PRO A 106 0.84 15.38 -14.65
CA PRO A 106 1.16 13.96 -14.89
C PRO A 106 0.33 12.97 -14.05
N LEU A 107 -0.17 13.41 -12.88
CA LEU A 107 -1.09 12.65 -12.04
C LEU A 107 -2.56 12.91 -12.39
N GLN A 108 -2.98 14.18 -12.47
CA GLN A 108 -4.39 14.55 -12.61
C GLN A 108 -4.89 14.49 -14.06
N ARG A 109 -3.97 14.57 -15.04
CA ARG A 109 -4.26 14.60 -16.48
C ARG A 109 -5.12 15.81 -16.89
N THR A 110 -5.00 16.91 -16.17
CA THR A 110 -5.61 18.20 -16.47
C THR A 110 -4.64 19.08 -17.25
N GLU A 111 -5.18 19.91 -18.14
CA GLU A 111 -4.42 20.96 -18.82
C GLU A 111 -4.05 22.06 -17.83
N GLY A 112 -2.90 22.68 -18.05
CA GLY A 112 -2.39 23.78 -17.25
C GLY A 112 -1.06 24.26 -17.78
N TRP A 113 -0.27 24.90 -16.92
CA TRP A 113 0.98 25.55 -17.30
C TRP A 113 2.08 25.32 -16.28
N TRP A 114 3.32 25.27 -16.76
CA TRP A 114 4.49 25.48 -15.92
C TRP A 114 4.75 26.98 -15.81
N THR A 115 4.78 27.49 -14.57
CA THR A 115 4.93 28.91 -14.24
C THR A 115 5.93 29.10 -13.10
N GLU A 116 6.56 30.28 -13.02
CA GLU A 116 7.36 30.70 -11.86
C GLU A 116 6.49 31.13 -10.67
N GLY A 117 5.21 31.42 -10.92
CA GLY A 117 4.26 31.88 -9.91
C GLY A 117 3.76 30.79 -8.96
N ASP A 118 2.60 31.05 -8.36
CA ASP A 118 1.96 30.10 -7.44
C ASP A 118 1.51 28.83 -8.17
N GLY A 119 1.73 27.69 -7.53
CA GLY A 119 1.37 26.39 -8.08
C GLY A 119 1.97 25.23 -7.32
N GLU A 120 1.66 24.01 -7.77
CA GLU A 120 2.18 22.78 -7.18
C GLU A 120 3.65 22.57 -7.60
N SER A 121 4.52 22.32 -6.62
CA SER A 121 5.93 22.04 -6.89
C SER A 121 6.13 20.67 -7.55
N CYS A 122 7.24 20.54 -8.28
CA CYS A 122 7.64 19.25 -8.88
C CYS A 122 7.74 18.11 -7.82
N ALA A 123 8.22 18.43 -6.60
CA ALA A 123 8.32 17.48 -5.49
C ALA A 123 6.95 17.01 -4.99
N GLU A 124 6.00 17.92 -4.79
CA GLU A 124 4.62 17.59 -4.36
C GLU A 124 3.92 16.68 -5.39
N ILE A 125 4.02 17.03 -6.67
CA ILE A 125 3.42 16.27 -7.77
C ILE A 125 3.95 14.83 -7.79
N ILE A 126 5.27 14.65 -7.73
CA ILE A 126 5.88 13.33 -7.83
C ILE A 126 5.60 12.48 -6.58
N ILE A 127 5.60 13.08 -5.39
CA ILE A 127 5.25 12.39 -4.12
C ILE A 127 3.80 11.92 -4.16
N ARG A 128 2.86 12.77 -4.59
CA ARG A 128 1.45 12.39 -4.76
C ARG A 128 1.30 11.30 -5.83
N HIS A 129 2.08 11.35 -6.91
CA HIS A 129 2.01 10.33 -7.94
C HIS A 129 2.53 8.98 -7.43
N VAL A 130 3.66 8.95 -6.72
CA VAL A 130 4.16 7.73 -6.05
C VAL A 130 3.11 7.21 -5.08
N ARG A 131 2.54 8.04 -4.21
CA ARG A 131 1.45 7.65 -3.30
C ARG A 131 0.27 7.02 -4.04
N SER A 132 -0.15 7.63 -5.15
CA SER A 132 -1.25 7.12 -6.00
C SER A 132 -0.91 5.74 -6.56
N VAL A 133 0.29 5.54 -7.11
CA VAL A 133 0.75 4.24 -7.62
C VAL A 133 0.79 3.18 -6.52
N LEU A 134 1.36 3.51 -5.34
CA LEU A 134 1.38 2.60 -4.20
C LEU A 134 -0.03 2.13 -3.84
N ASN A 135 -0.99 3.05 -3.77
CA ASN A 135 -2.38 2.77 -3.40
C ASN A 135 -3.16 2.00 -4.47
N ARG A 136 -2.78 2.12 -5.74
CA ARG A 136 -3.40 1.41 -6.87
C ARG A 136 -2.83 0.01 -7.07
N ARG A 137 -1.61 -0.24 -6.60
CA ARG A 137 -0.85 -1.48 -6.84
C ARG A 137 -0.57 -2.29 -5.56
N LEU A 138 -1.33 -2.07 -4.47
CA LEU A 138 -1.10 -2.74 -3.18
C LEU A 138 -1.10 -4.27 -3.29
N ASP A 139 -1.94 -4.84 -4.13
CA ASP A 139 -2.00 -6.27 -4.41
C ASP A 139 -0.73 -6.81 -5.08
N ASP A 140 -0.09 -5.99 -5.92
CA ASP A 140 1.23 -6.26 -6.49
C ASP A 140 2.37 -6.07 -5.47
N LEU A 141 2.11 -5.54 -4.27
CA LEU A 141 3.11 -5.39 -3.21
C LEU A 141 3.09 -6.58 -2.24
N VAL A 142 1.95 -7.28 -2.14
CA VAL A 142 1.82 -8.53 -1.38
C VAL A 142 2.56 -9.67 -2.10
N THR A 143 3.75 -10.03 -1.60
CA THR A 143 4.55 -11.15 -2.12
C THR A 143 4.31 -12.43 -1.32
N PHE A 144 4.60 -13.58 -1.93
CA PHE A 144 4.55 -14.86 -1.23
C PHE A 144 5.59 -14.93 -0.09
N ASP A 145 6.82 -14.47 -0.35
CA ASP A 145 7.90 -14.39 0.67
C ASP A 145 7.50 -13.53 1.88
N TRP A 146 6.74 -12.45 1.65
CA TRP A 146 6.21 -11.65 2.74
C TRP A 146 5.25 -12.48 3.59
N VAL A 147 4.26 -13.14 2.98
CA VAL A 147 3.27 -13.95 3.71
C VAL A 147 3.91 -15.12 4.47
N THR A 148 4.91 -15.78 3.89
CA THR A 148 5.62 -16.87 4.58
C THR A 148 6.41 -16.38 5.79
N ARG A 149 7.08 -15.23 5.69
CA ARG A 149 7.77 -14.59 6.83
C ARG A 149 6.79 -14.20 7.93
N TRP A 150 5.62 -13.65 7.57
CA TRP A 150 4.58 -13.33 8.54
C TRP A 150 4.06 -14.59 9.25
N LEU A 151 3.77 -15.65 8.52
CA LEU A 151 3.35 -16.92 9.12
C LEU A 151 4.41 -17.50 10.06
N LYS A 152 5.69 -17.44 9.67
CA LYS A 152 6.80 -17.86 10.53
C LYS A 152 6.84 -17.06 11.83
N GLN A 153 6.63 -15.74 11.75
CA GLN A 153 6.59 -14.87 12.92
C GLN A 153 5.34 -15.09 13.78
N ALA A 154 4.18 -15.28 13.16
CA ALA A 154 2.93 -15.59 13.87
C ALA A 154 3.07 -16.90 14.67
N ARG A 155 3.75 -17.91 14.10
CA ARG A 155 4.03 -19.18 14.78
C ARG A 155 4.88 -19.01 16.04
N SER A 156 5.75 -18.00 16.10
CA SER A 156 6.55 -17.74 17.31
C SER A 156 5.76 -17.02 18.40
N HIS A 157 4.66 -16.34 18.06
CA HIS A 157 3.85 -15.57 19.00
C HIS A 157 2.61 -16.34 19.47
N ASN A 158 1.86 -16.93 18.54
CA ASN A 158 0.66 -17.72 18.83
C ASN A 158 0.71 -19.06 18.05
N PRO A 159 1.53 -20.01 18.53
CA PRO A 159 1.73 -21.28 17.85
C PRO A 159 0.44 -22.10 17.74
N GLU A 160 -0.45 -22.02 18.73
CA GLU A 160 -1.69 -22.81 18.76
C GLU A 160 -2.70 -22.34 17.70
N LEU A 161 -2.88 -21.02 17.51
CA LEU A 161 -3.71 -20.48 16.44
C LEU A 161 -3.22 -20.92 15.06
N VAL A 162 -1.90 -20.86 14.83
CA VAL A 162 -1.30 -21.27 13.55
C VAL A 162 -1.48 -22.77 13.31
N LYS A 163 -1.24 -23.61 14.33
CA LYS A 163 -1.47 -25.07 14.24
C LYS A 163 -2.93 -25.40 13.92
N GLU A 164 -3.89 -24.71 14.53
CA GLU A 164 -5.30 -24.94 14.27
C GLU A 164 -5.68 -24.56 12.83
N LEU A 165 -5.16 -23.45 12.31
CA LEU A 165 -5.37 -23.07 10.91
C LEU A 165 -4.72 -24.06 9.94
N GLU A 166 -3.51 -24.56 10.26
CA GLU A 166 -2.81 -25.58 9.47
C GLU A 166 -3.59 -26.91 9.44
N SER A 167 -4.17 -27.34 10.57
CA SER A 167 -4.99 -28.57 10.63
C SER A 167 -6.26 -28.45 9.78
N ARG A 168 -6.75 -27.22 9.59
CA ARG A 168 -7.86 -26.86 8.69
C ARG A 168 -7.42 -26.59 7.25
N ARG A 169 -6.19 -26.97 6.89
CA ARG A 169 -5.59 -26.89 5.55
C ARG A 169 -5.35 -25.46 5.05
N LEU A 170 -5.19 -24.47 5.94
CA LEU A 170 -4.71 -23.15 5.52
C LEU A 170 -3.24 -23.27 5.06
N THR A 171 -3.00 -23.06 3.77
CA THR A 171 -1.65 -23.02 3.19
C THR A 171 -1.14 -21.58 3.08
N PRO A 172 0.19 -21.37 3.05
CA PRO A 172 0.75 -20.04 2.76
C PRO A 172 0.27 -19.46 1.43
N GLY A 173 0.02 -20.31 0.42
CA GLY A 173 -0.49 -19.91 -0.88
C GLY A 173 -1.94 -19.41 -0.82
N LEU A 174 -2.79 -20.11 -0.05
CA LEU A 174 -4.17 -19.69 0.19
C LEU A 174 -4.21 -18.36 0.94
N LEU A 175 -3.45 -18.24 2.04
CA LEU A 175 -3.36 -17.00 2.79
C LEU A 175 -2.84 -15.84 1.92
N TRP A 176 -1.82 -16.08 1.10
CA TRP A 176 -1.30 -15.08 0.16
C TRP A 176 -2.37 -14.60 -0.84
N SER A 177 -3.16 -15.53 -1.38
CA SER A 177 -4.25 -15.18 -2.29
C SER A 177 -5.35 -14.37 -1.59
N VAL A 178 -5.72 -14.74 -0.36
CA VAL A 178 -6.68 -13.97 0.46
C VAL A 178 -6.16 -12.56 0.73
N MET A 179 -4.91 -12.42 1.21
CA MET A 179 -4.30 -11.13 1.51
C MET A 179 -4.17 -10.24 0.27
N LYS A 180 -3.88 -10.82 -0.91
CA LYS A 180 -3.86 -10.06 -2.18
C LYS A 180 -5.22 -9.45 -2.49
N GLN A 181 -6.30 -10.21 -2.30
CA GLN A 181 -7.66 -9.71 -2.56
C GLN A 181 -8.07 -8.62 -1.58
N LEU A 182 -7.79 -8.83 -0.29
CA LEU A 182 -8.00 -7.80 0.74
C LEU A 182 -7.20 -6.52 0.44
N ALA A 183 -5.93 -6.64 0.04
CA ALA A 183 -5.10 -5.50 -0.35
C ALA A 183 -5.64 -4.77 -1.58
N LYS A 184 -6.15 -5.49 -2.58
CA LYS A 184 -6.79 -4.94 -3.78
C LYS A 184 -8.02 -4.09 -3.42
N GLU A 185 -8.81 -4.57 -2.47
CA GLU A 185 -10.00 -3.86 -1.96
C GLU A 185 -9.68 -2.84 -0.84
N ARG A 186 -8.40 -2.67 -0.50
CA ARG A 186 -7.92 -1.77 0.57
C ARG A 186 -8.51 -2.08 1.95
N ILE A 187 -8.76 -3.36 2.19
CA ILE A 187 -9.14 -3.87 3.50
C ILE A 187 -7.86 -4.03 4.34
N PRO A 188 -7.82 -3.51 5.57
CA PRO A 188 -6.65 -3.67 6.44
C PRO A 188 -6.32 -5.14 6.73
N LEU A 189 -5.04 -5.45 6.72
CA LEU A 189 -4.45 -6.74 7.07
C LEU A 189 -3.87 -6.75 8.50
N SER A 190 -3.80 -5.59 9.15
CA SER A 190 -3.43 -5.45 10.55
C SER A 190 -4.67 -5.26 11.44
N PRO A 191 -4.59 -5.70 12.71
CA PRO A 191 -3.56 -6.60 13.28
C PRO A 191 -3.58 -7.99 12.65
N PHE A 192 -2.42 -8.64 12.48
CA PHE A 192 -2.36 -9.92 11.78
C PHE A 192 -3.04 -11.06 12.53
N GLU A 193 -2.87 -11.08 13.85
CA GLU A 193 -3.48 -12.09 14.70
C GLU A 193 -5.00 -12.06 14.57
N GLU A 194 -5.58 -10.86 14.59
CA GLU A 194 -7.01 -10.64 14.34
C GLU A 194 -7.43 -11.13 12.93
N LEU A 195 -6.61 -10.90 11.89
CA LEU A 195 -6.86 -11.46 10.56
C LEU A 195 -6.89 -13.00 10.59
N LEU A 196 -5.93 -13.64 11.25
CA LEU A 196 -5.87 -15.09 11.38
C LEU A 196 -7.06 -15.65 12.17
N GLU A 197 -7.49 -14.99 13.24
CA GLU A 197 -8.68 -15.35 14.01
C GLU A 197 -9.96 -15.27 13.16
N ILE A 198 -10.13 -14.22 12.35
CA ILE A 198 -11.30 -14.10 11.47
C ILE A 198 -11.28 -15.20 10.40
N ILE A 199 -10.09 -15.55 9.88
CA ILE A 199 -9.94 -16.68 8.96
C ILE A 199 -10.30 -17.99 9.68
N LEU A 200 -9.91 -18.18 10.94
CA LEU A 200 -10.30 -19.34 11.73
C LEU A 200 -11.83 -19.40 11.92
N GLU A 201 -12.46 -18.28 12.27
CA GLU A 201 -13.91 -18.15 12.40
C GLU A 201 -14.62 -18.54 11.09
N TYR A 202 -14.05 -18.17 9.93
CA TYR A 202 -14.55 -18.61 8.63
C TYR A 202 -14.56 -20.14 8.52
N TYR A 203 -13.43 -20.81 8.80
CA TYR A 203 -13.36 -22.28 8.74
C TYR A 203 -14.26 -22.98 9.74
N LEU A 204 -14.55 -22.37 10.89
CA LEU A 204 -15.48 -22.90 11.90
C LEU A 204 -16.94 -22.80 11.45
N THR A 205 -17.30 -21.72 10.76
CA THR A 205 -18.67 -21.44 10.31
C THR A 205 -18.99 -21.99 8.92
N HIS A 206 -17.95 -22.31 8.14
CA HIS A 206 -18.02 -22.90 6.81
C HIS A 206 -17.19 -24.20 6.79
N PRO A 207 -17.59 -25.23 7.56
CA PRO A 207 -16.90 -26.52 7.54
C PRO A 207 -16.88 -27.09 6.12
N HIS A 208 -15.77 -27.70 5.73
CA HIS A 208 -15.52 -28.26 4.40
C HIS A 208 -16.43 -29.46 4.03
N GLU A 209 -17.43 -29.75 4.86
CA GLU A 209 -18.39 -30.86 4.69
C GLU A 209 -19.56 -30.52 3.73
N GLY A 210 -19.60 -29.30 3.18
CA GLY A 210 -20.56 -28.87 2.15
C GLY A 210 -19.95 -28.79 0.74
N TYR A 211 -20.78 -29.00 -0.28
CA TYR A 211 -20.42 -29.09 -1.70
C TYR A 211 -19.43 -28.00 -2.16
N THR A 212 -18.16 -28.37 -2.34
CA THR A 212 -17.21 -27.63 -3.17
C THR A 212 -17.44 -28.02 -4.64
N PRO A 213 -17.48 -27.08 -5.60
CA PRO A 213 -17.47 -27.42 -7.02
C PRO A 213 -16.35 -28.45 -7.32
N PRO A 214 -16.52 -29.37 -8.27
CA PRO A 214 -15.58 -30.48 -8.52
C PRO A 214 -14.12 -30.07 -8.73
N GLU A 215 -13.89 -28.81 -9.10
CA GLU A 215 -12.57 -28.24 -9.36
C GLU A 215 -11.84 -27.76 -8.09
N TRP A 216 -12.53 -27.66 -6.94
CA TRP A 216 -12.05 -26.99 -5.74
C TRP A 216 -11.82 -27.97 -4.59
N HIS A 217 -10.57 -28.03 -4.12
CA HIS A 217 -10.10 -28.93 -3.06
C HIS A 217 -9.91 -28.18 -1.73
N GLN A 218 -10.12 -26.86 -1.72
CA GLN A 218 -9.97 -25.90 -0.62
C GLN A 218 -11.00 -24.76 -0.79
N PRO A 219 -11.37 -24.01 0.27
CA PRO A 219 -12.27 -22.86 0.13
C PRO A 219 -11.70 -21.84 -0.85
N HIS A 220 -12.56 -21.19 -1.63
CA HIS A 220 -12.08 -20.22 -2.60
C HIS A 220 -11.55 -18.98 -1.87
N PRO A 221 -10.34 -18.46 -2.20
CA PRO A 221 -9.75 -17.34 -1.46
C PRO A 221 -10.65 -16.08 -1.44
N ALA A 222 -11.50 -15.90 -2.45
CA ALA A 222 -12.45 -14.79 -2.49
C ALA A 222 -13.59 -14.89 -1.47
N GLU A 223 -14.00 -16.10 -1.09
CA GLU A 223 -15.04 -16.28 -0.08
C GLU A 223 -14.49 -15.89 1.30
N ILE A 224 -13.28 -16.36 1.62
CA ILE A 224 -12.56 -15.96 2.83
C ILE A 224 -12.35 -14.44 2.85
N ALA A 225 -11.89 -13.84 1.75
CA ALA A 225 -11.68 -12.40 1.67
C ALA A 225 -12.98 -11.60 1.88
N LYS A 226 -14.10 -12.02 1.26
CA LYS A 226 -15.42 -11.41 1.47
C LYS A 226 -15.89 -11.53 2.93
N TYR A 227 -15.65 -12.67 3.56
CA TYR A 227 -15.97 -12.88 4.97
C TYR A 227 -15.15 -11.96 5.89
N VAL A 228 -13.84 -11.85 5.63
CA VAL A 228 -12.99 -10.91 6.36
C VAL A 228 -13.46 -9.47 6.16
N ALA A 229 -13.82 -9.09 4.93
CA ALA A 229 -14.34 -7.76 4.60
C ALA A 229 -15.62 -7.41 5.39
N SER A 230 -16.56 -8.36 5.47
CA SER A 230 -17.84 -8.15 6.16
C SER A 230 -17.63 -7.96 7.67
N LYS A 231 -16.81 -8.80 8.30
CA LYS A 231 -16.47 -8.69 9.73
C LYS A 231 -15.78 -7.37 10.05
N ASN A 232 -14.86 -6.93 9.19
CA ASN A 232 -14.19 -5.63 9.36
C ASN A 232 -15.16 -4.45 9.27
N LYS A 233 -16.14 -4.50 8.35
CA LYS A 233 -17.18 -3.47 8.21
C LYS A 233 -18.06 -3.40 9.47
N ASP A 234 -18.51 -4.54 9.97
CA ASP A 234 -19.36 -4.61 11.16
C ASP A 234 -18.64 -4.12 12.42
N ARG A 235 -17.36 -4.46 12.57
CA ARG A 235 -16.52 -3.98 13.67
C ARG A 235 -16.32 -2.46 13.63
N ARG A 236 -16.07 -1.88 12.44
CA ARG A 236 -15.97 -0.43 12.26
C ARG A 236 -17.26 0.30 12.63
N ARG A 237 -18.42 -0.24 12.25
CA ARG A 237 -19.75 0.29 12.64
C ARG A 237 -19.98 0.24 14.15
N ARG A 238 -19.61 -0.85 14.82
CA ARG A 238 -19.73 -0.96 16.29
C ARG A 238 -18.82 0.02 17.03
N ARG A 239 -17.59 0.24 16.55
CA ARG A 239 -16.64 1.21 17.14
C ARG A 239 -17.13 2.65 17.04
N THR A 240 -17.64 3.04 15.88
CA THR A 240 -18.21 4.39 15.64
C THR A 240 -19.45 4.63 16.50
N ALA A 241 -20.40 3.68 16.54
CA ALA A 241 -21.56 3.76 17.42
C ALA A 241 -21.21 3.86 18.92
N LYS A 242 -20.16 3.14 19.37
CA LYS A 242 -19.69 3.21 20.76
C LYS A 242 -19.01 4.55 21.10
N GLN A 243 -18.38 5.22 20.12
CA GLN A 243 -17.81 6.56 20.31
C GLN A 243 -18.88 7.64 20.36
N GLU A 244 -19.89 7.59 19.48
CA GLU A 244 -21.03 8.51 19.50
C GLU A 244 -21.87 8.36 20.78
N GLY A 245 -22.09 7.12 21.24
CA GLY A 245 -22.75 6.85 22.52
C GLY A 245 -21.95 7.26 23.76
N LYS A 246 -20.66 7.59 23.62
CA LYS A 246 -19.80 8.06 24.72
C LYS A 246 -19.78 9.59 24.84
N VAL A 247 -20.30 10.32 23.85
CA VAL A 247 -20.45 11.79 23.92
C VAL A 247 -21.67 12.19 24.76
N ILE A 248 -22.62 11.27 24.99
CA ILE A 248 -23.80 11.48 25.83
C ILE A 248 -23.61 10.73 27.16
N GLY A 249 -22.70 11.21 28.02
CA GLY A 249 -22.41 10.50 29.27
C GLY A 249 -21.52 11.25 30.26
N PHE A 250 -22.16 12.15 31.01
CA PHE A 250 -21.80 12.71 32.33
C PHE A 250 -20.46 13.47 32.48
N SER A 251 -20.57 14.80 32.53
CA SER A 251 -19.70 15.60 33.40
C SER A 251 -20.00 15.22 34.85
N LYS A 252 -18.96 14.84 35.59
CA LYS A 252 -18.93 15.13 37.03
C LYS A 252 -18.32 16.51 37.24
#